data_AF-A0A4U7B4Y0-F1
#
_entry.id   AF-A0A4U7B4Y0-F1
#
_cell.length_a   1.000
_cell.length_b   1.000
_cell.length_c   1.000
_cell.angle_alpha   90.00
_cell.angle_beta   90.00
_cell.angle_gamma   90.00
#
_symmetry.space_group_name_H-M   'P 1'
#
loop_
_entity.id
_entity.type
_entity.pdbx_description
1 polymer ?
#
loop_
_entity_poly.entity_id
_entity_poly.type
_entity_poly.pdbx_seq_one_letter_code
_entity_poly.pdbx_strand_id
1 'polypeptide(L)'
;MNQFRARRVDNVLNILGEGIDRDRVLEALSMPDSGLHYHFYDGWPKNVDYKGLAFVGDATAGKILGMKGYHAGLTPGVMDARRQQILANGNLARICDAMGLTPCIILSPAQNGPISDRVKAGIVEALIAAADISDGLTMAERVMERLGIDSCKYAAASKVAREGDSSALPEKDLM
;
A
#
# COMPACT_ATOMS: atom_id res chain seq x y z
N MET A 1 24.10 -6.52 8.43
CA MET A 1 23.25 -7.17 7.39
C MET A 1 24.15 -7.90 6.37
N ASN A 2 23.87 -9.16 6.01
CA ASN A 2 24.63 -9.90 4.98
C ASN A 2 24.44 -9.24 3.60
N GLN A 3 25.47 -9.21 2.76
CA GLN A 3 25.51 -8.58 1.43
C GLN A 3 24.33 -8.97 0.52
N PHE A 4 23.85 -10.21 0.59
CA PHE A 4 22.66 -10.65 -0.18
C PHE A 4 21.37 -9.96 0.26
N ARG A 5 21.17 -9.78 1.57
CA ARG A 5 20.00 -9.08 2.12
C ARG A 5 20.05 -7.59 1.80
N ALA A 6 21.24 -6.99 1.92
CA ALA A 6 21.45 -5.59 1.55
C ALA A 6 21.07 -5.31 0.09
N ARG A 7 21.52 -6.16 -0.84
CA ARG A 7 21.18 -6.03 -2.26
C ARG A 7 19.68 -6.11 -2.54
N ARG A 8 18.95 -6.97 -1.82
CA ARG A 8 17.49 -7.07 -1.96
C ARG A 8 16.78 -5.81 -1.47
N VAL A 9 17.23 -5.27 -0.34
CA VAL A 9 16.75 -3.98 0.17
C VAL A 9 17.03 -2.86 -0.84
N ASP A 10 18.24 -2.80 -1.38
CA ASP A 10 18.62 -1.79 -2.39
C ASP A 10 17.76 -1.89 -3.65
N ASN A 11 17.51 -3.10 -4.15
CA ASN A 11 16.63 -3.31 -5.30
C ASN A 11 15.22 -2.76 -5.04
N VAL A 12 14.67 -3.00 -3.84
CA VAL A 12 13.34 -2.50 -3.47
C VAL A 12 13.33 -0.99 -3.31
N LEU A 13 14.35 -0.39 -2.70
CA LEU A 13 14.46 1.07 -2.58
C LEU A 13 14.64 1.75 -3.95
N ASN A 14 15.31 1.11 -4.91
CA ASN A 14 15.39 1.62 -6.27
C ASN A 14 14.01 1.65 -6.95
N ILE A 15 13.10 0.73 -6.58
CA ILE A 15 11.72 0.70 -7.08
C ILE A 15 10.85 1.73 -6.33
N LEU A 16 10.89 1.72 -5.00
CA LEU A 16 9.97 2.46 -4.13
C LEU A 16 10.43 3.88 -3.79
N GLY A 17 11.70 4.18 -3.97
CA GLY A 17 12.31 5.47 -3.66
C GLY A 17 13.11 5.48 -2.36
N GLU A 18 13.90 6.54 -2.23
CA GLU A 18 14.67 6.84 -1.03
C GLU A 18 13.77 7.39 0.08
N GLY A 19 14.22 7.30 1.33
CA GLY A 19 13.50 7.81 2.51
C GLY A 19 12.74 6.74 3.31
N ILE A 20 12.66 5.50 2.82
CA ILE A 20 12.16 4.37 3.60
C ILE A 20 13.32 3.78 4.42
N ASP A 21 13.08 3.58 5.72
CA ASP A 21 14.02 2.94 6.62
C ASP A 21 14.38 1.53 6.14
N ARG A 22 15.68 1.28 6.02
CA ARG A 22 16.23 0.05 5.44
C ARG A 22 15.90 -1.18 6.28
N ASP A 23 15.84 -1.03 7.60
CA ASP A 23 15.51 -2.13 8.50
C ASP A 23 14.02 -2.47 8.42
N ARG A 24 13.15 -1.47 8.18
CA ARG A 24 11.73 -1.69 7.88
C ARG A 24 11.51 -2.36 6.52
N VAL A 25 12.27 -1.99 5.49
CA VAL A 25 12.24 -2.73 4.21
C VAL A 25 12.70 -4.17 4.42
N LEU A 26 13.75 -4.38 5.21
CA LEU A 26 14.23 -5.73 5.51
C LEU A 26 13.18 -6.57 6.25
N GLU A 27 12.53 -6.02 7.28
CA GLU A 27 11.41 -6.65 8.00
C GLU A 27 10.27 -6.98 7.04
N ALA A 28 9.87 -6.02 6.20
CA ALA A 28 8.79 -6.18 5.23
C ALA A 28 9.07 -7.28 4.19
N LEU A 29 10.33 -7.51 3.82
CA LEU A 29 10.72 -8.56 2.87
C LEU A 29 10.86 -9.95 3.49
N SER A 30 10.73 -10.07 4.81
CA SER A 30 11.13 -11.28 5.53
C SER A 30 9.95 -12.20 5.82
N MET A 31 10.04 -13.43 5.33
CA MET A 31 9.12 -14.49 5.75
C MET A 31 9.37 -14.89 7.21
N PRO A 32 8.33 -15.41 7.90
CA PRO A 32 8.51 -16.08 9.18
C PRO A 32 9.61 -17.15 9.08
N ASP A 33 10.44 -17.25 10.11
CA ASP A 33 11.54 -18.23 10.20
C ASP A 33 12.63 -18.10 9.10
N SER A 34 12.75 -16.95 8.45
CA SER A 34 13.82 -16.64 7.47
C SER A 34 15.23 -16.48 8.06
N GLY A 35 15.41 -16.80 9.35
CA GLY A 35 16.66 -16.61 10.07
C GLY A 35 17.02 -15.14 10.30
N LEU A 36 16.01 -14.25 10.30
CA LEU A 36 16.12 -12.91 10.86
C LEU A 36 15.65 -12.98 12.31
N HIS A 37 16.62 -12.91 13.23
CA HIS A 37 16.36 -12.96 14.66
C HIS A 37 16.36 -11.55 15.25
N TYR A 38 15.30 -11.26 16.01
CA TYR A 38 15.15 -10.20 17.02
C TYR A 38 15.82 -8.84 16.74
N HIS A 39 15.04 -7.88 16.25
CA HIS A 39 15.31 -6.49 16.59
C HIS A 39 14.64 -6.19 17.94
N PHE A 40 15.42 -5.70 18.91
CA PHE A 40 14.88 -5.15 20.15
C PHE A 40 14.34 -3.75 19.84
N TYR A 41 13.05 -3.65 19.53
CA TYR A 41 12.33 -2.37 19.65
C TYR A 41 11.74 -2.34 21.05
N ASP A 42 12.09 -1.31 21.82
CA ASP A 42 11.58 -1.06 23.19
C ASP A 42 11.71 -2.24 24.17
N GLY A 43 12.74 -3.07 24.01
CA GLY A 43 13.09 -4.14 24.94
C GLY A 43 12.33 -5.46 24.78
N TRP A 44 11.42 -5.58 23.81
CA TRP A 44 10.67 -6.82 23.57
C TRP A 44 11.18 -7.59 22.34
N PRO A 45 11.37 -8.92 22.44
CA PRO A 45 11.71 -9.74 21.29
C PRO A 45 10.53 -9.78 20.32
N LYS A 46 10.65 -9.12 19.18
CA LYS A 46 9.67 -9.21 18.08
C LYS A 46 10.17 -10.19 17.02
N ASN A 47 9.30 -11.08 16.56
CA ASN A 47 9.55 -11.84 15.32
C ASN A 47 9.62 -10.84 14.16
N VAL A 48 10.74 -10.84 13.45
CA VAL A 48 11.01 -9.90 12.35
C VAL A 48 10.49 -10.56 11.08
N ASP A 49 9.19 -10.41 10.84
CA ASP A 49 8.53 -10.87 9.62
C ASP A 49 7.52 -9.85 9.10
N TYR A 50 7.12 -10.04 7.85
CA TYR A 50 6.25 -9.12 7.16
C TYR A 50 4.84 -9.00 7.77
N LYS A 51 4.36 -9.96 8.57
CA LYS A 51 2.93 -10.08 8.91
C LYS A 51 2.44 -8.91 9.75
N GLY A 52 3.26 -8.46 10.72
CA GLY A 52 2.93 -7.32 11.55
C GLY A 52 2.83 -6.02 10.74
N LEU A 53 3.80 -5.81 9.84
CA LEU A 53 3.78 -4.68 8.92
C LEU A 53 2.64 -4.77 7.91
N ALA A 54 2.31 -5.97 7.40
CA ALA A 54 1.22 -6.16 6.46
C ALA A 54 -0.13 -5.73 7.03
N PHE A 55 -0.42 -6.08 8.29
CA PHE A 55 -1.62 -5.62 8.97
C PHE A 55 -1.72 -4.09 9.06
N VAL A 56 -0.62 -3.43 9.42
CA VAL A 56 -0.55 -1.95 9.42
C VAL A 56 -0.72 -1.40 8.01
N GLY A 57 -0.11 -2.06 7.02
CA GLY A 57 -0.09 -1.65 5.62
C GLY A 57 -1.47 -1.66 4.97
N ASP A 58 -2.25 -2.71 5.20
CA ASP A 58 -3.65 -2.78 4.74
C ASP A 58 -4.49 -1.64 5.34
N ALA A 59 -4.34 -1.36 6.63
CA ALA A 59 -5.02 -0.24 7.28
C ALA A 59 -4.58 1.12 6.71
N THR A 60 -3.28 1.33 6.52
CA THR A 60 -2.71 2.55 5.94
C THR A 60 -3.20 2.75 4.49
N ALA A 61 -3.12 1.72 3.65
CA ALA A 61 -3.60 1.78 2.27
C ALA A 61 -5.12 2.05 2.21
N GLY A 62 -5.89 1.38 3.07
CA GLY A 62 -7.33 1.60 3.21
C GLY A 62 -7.67 3.03 3.58
N LYS A 63 -6.92 3.64 4.52
CA LYS A 63 -7.08 5.05 4.89
C LYS A 63 -6.80 5.98 3.72
N ILE A 64 -5.69 5.78 3.00
CA ILE A 64 -5.30 6.61 1.84
C ILE A 64 -6.39 6.55 0.75
N LEU A 65 -6.82 5.35 0.37
CA LEU A 65 -7.88 5.18 -0.64
C LEU A 65 -9.23 5.77 -0.19
N GLY A 66 -9.56 5.65 1.09
CA GLY A 66 -10.75 6.24 1.70
C GLY A 66 -10.71 7.77 1.65
N MET A 67 -9.59 8.40 2.00
CA MET A 67 -9.42 9.86 1.89
C MET A 67 -9.51 10.34 0.45
N LYS A 68 -8.84 9.66 -0.50
CA LYS A 68 -8.94 9.98 -1.93
C LYS A 68 -10.39 9.87 -2.44
N GLY A 69 -11.12 8.83 -2.03
CA GLY A 69 -12.53 8.64 -2.37
C GLY A 69 -13.45 9.71 -1.78
N TYR A 70 -13.22 10.09 -0.52
CA TYR A 70 -13.98 11.14 0.16
C TYR A 70 -13.79 12.50 -0.54
N HIS A 71 -12.54 12.88 -0.83
CA HIS A 71 -12.24 14.12 -1.55
C HIS A 71 -12.78 14.12 -2.98
N ALA A 72 -12.94 12.95 -3.60
CA ALA A 72 -13.58 12.79 -4.90
C ALA A 72 -15.12 12.78 -4.85
N GLY A 73 -15.74 12.91 -3.66
CA GLY A 73 -17.20 12.92 -3.50
C GLY A 73 -17.86 11.56 -3.73
N LEU A 74 -17.13 10.45 -3.55
CA LEU A 74 -17.68 9.11 -3.71
C LEU A 74 -18.56 8.72 -2.51
N THR A 75 -19.58 7.92 -2.77
CA THR A 75 -20.41 7.35 -1.70
C THR A 75 -19.63 6.26 -0.94
N PRO A 76 -19.96 6.00 0.34
CA PRO A 76 -19.29 4.96 1.13
C PRO A 76 -19.26 3.58 0.46
N GLY A 77 -20.36 3.16 -0.18
CA GLY A 77 -20.43 1.87 -0.88
C GLY A 77 -19.48 1.79 -2.08
N VAL A 78 -19.35 2.87 -2.86
CA VAL A 78 -18.41 2.93 -3.99
C VAL A 78 -16.96 2.95 -3.49
N MET A 79 -16.68 3.67 -2.40
CA MET A 79 -15.35 3.67 -1.78
C MET A 79 -14.94 2.28 -1.30
N ASP A 80 -15.82 1.58 -0.59
CA ASP A 80 -15.52 0.24 -0.08
C ASP A 80 -15.35 -0.78 -1.21
N ALA A 81 -16.22 -0.76 -2.22
CA ALA A 81 -16.10 -1.62 -3.40
C ALA A 81 -14.77 -1.41 -4.14
N ARG A 82 -14.35 -0.15 -4.34
CA ARG A 82 -13.06 0.18 -4.96
C ARG A 82 -11.89 -0.26 -4.09
N ARG A 83 -11.95 -0.02 -2.78
CA ARG A 83 -10.91 -0.44 -1.83
C ARG A 83 -10.73 -1.96 -1.88
N GLN A 84 -11.81 -2.73 -1.82
CA GLN A 84 -11.77 -4.20 -1.89
C GLN A 84 -11.18 -4.68 -3.22
N GLN A 85 -11.54 -4.06 -4.34
CA GLN A 85 -10.99 -4.41 -5.65
C GLN A 85 -9.49 -4.12 -5.75
N ILE A 86 -9.04 -2.96 -5.29
CA ILE A 86 -7.66 -2.50 -5.38
C ILE A 86 -6.75 -3.30 -4.42
N LEU A 87 -7.20 -3.51 -3.19
CA LEU A 87 -6.43 -4.20 -2.14
C LEU A 87 -6.68 -5.71 -2.10
N ALA A 88 -7.38 -6.28 -3.10
CA ALA A 88 -7.54 -7.72 -3.19
C ALA A 88 -6.18 -8.42 -3.30
N ASN A 89 -5.98 -9.50 -2.52
CA ASN A 89 -4.73 -10.27 -2.51
C ASN A 89 -4.22 -10.63 -3.90
N GLY A 90 -5.10 -11.06 -4.81
CA GLY A 90 -4.71 -11.40 -6.18
C GLY A 90 -4.19 -10.19 -6.97
N ASN A 91 -4.76 -9.00 -6.75
CA ASN A 91 -4.27 -7.77 -7.38
C ASN A 91 -2.91 -7.36 -6.81
N LEU A 92 -2.74 -7.39 -5.49
CA LEU A 92 -1.48 -7.04 -4.84
C LEU A 92 -0.37 -8.05 -5.17
N ALA A 93 -0.69 -9.34 -5.29
CA ALA A 93 0.24 -10.37 -5.75
C ALA A 93 0.72 -10.11 -7.18
N ARG A 94 -0.21 -9.75 -8.08
CA ARG A 94 0.13 -9.36 -9.46
C ARG A 94 1.03 -8.12 -9.50
N ILE A 95 0.79 -7.14 -8.63
CA ILE A 95 1.65 -5.95 -8.49
C ILE A 95 3.05 -6.36 -7.99
N CYS A 96 3.12 -7.24 -6.98
CA CYS A 96 4.39 -7.77 -6.47
C CYS A 96 5.24 -8.40 -7.59
N ASP A 97 4.62 -9.23 -8.43
CA ASP A 97 5.29 -9.85 -9.57
C ASP A 97 5.67 -8.82 -10.65
N ALA A 98 4.75 -7.95 -11.03
CA ALA A 98 4.97 -6.96 -12.09
C ALA A 98 6.08 -5.95 -11.76
N MET A 99 6.21 -5.60 -10.48
CA MET A 99 7.24 -4.67 -9.99
C MET A 99 8.58 -5.35 -9.70
N GLY A 100 8.70 -6.67 -9.90
CA GLY A 100 9.94 -7.41 -9.64
C GLY A 100 10.27 -7.53 -8.14
N LEU A 101 9.26 -7.48 -7.26
CA LEU A 101 9.45 -7.60 -5.81
C LEU A 101 9.60 -9.06 -5.36
N THR A 102 8.98 -10.00 -6.07
CA THR A 102 9.02 -11.44 -5.75
C THR A 102 10.44 -12.00 -5.54
N PRO A 103 11.44 -11.70 -6.41
CA PRO A 103 12.83 -12.13 -6.20
C PRO A 103 13.52 -11.49 -4.96
N CYS A 104 12.97 -10.41 -4.42
CA CYS A 104 13.52 -9.71 -3.26
C CYS A 104 13.06 -10.33 -1.92
N ILE A 105 12.03 -11.18 -1.93
CA ILE A 105 11.47 -11.81 -0.72
C ILE A 105 12.49 -12.77 -0.09
N ILE A 106 12.76 -12.56 1.20
CA ILE A 106 13.65 -13.39 2.02
C ILE A 106 12.85 -14.59 2.53
N LEU A 107 13.12 -15.74 1.92
CA LEU A 107 12.38 -16.97 2.15
C LEU A 107 12.81 -17.66 3.46
N SER A 108 11.85 -18.36 4.07
CA SER A 108 12.14 -19.36 5.08
C SER A 108 12.86 -20.56 4.44
N PRO A 109 13.81 -21.23 5.13
CA PRO A 109 14.37 -22.50 4.67
C PRO A 109 13.30 -23.59 4.42
N ALA A 110 12.17 -23.51 5.11
CA ALA A 110 11.04 -24.43 4.93
C ALA A 110 10.18 -24.09 3.70
N GLN A 111 10.35 -22.91 3.09
CA GLN A 111 9.60 -22.50 1.90
C GLN A 111 10.06 -23.32 0.70
N ASN A 112 9.19 -24.23 0.27
CA ASN A 112 9.39 -25.04 -0.92
C ASN A 112 8.34 -24.68 -1.97
N GLY A 113 8.77 -24.56 -3.23
CA GLY A 113 7.89 -24.22 -4.35
C GLY A 113 7.51 -22.73 -4.46
N PRO A 114 6.54 -22.41 -5.34
CA PRO A 114 6.15 -21.03 -5.62
C PRO A 114 5.65 -20.27 -4.39
N ILE A 115 5.96 -18.97 -4.33
CA ILE A 115 5.45 -18.07 -3.30
C ILE A 115 3.96 -17.82 -3.57
N SER A 116 3.11 -18.01 -2.56
CA SER A 116 1.66 -17.83 -2.69
C SER A 116 1.26 -16.35 -2.82
N ASP A 117 0.12 -16.11 -3.46
CA ASP A 117 -0.45 -14.77 -3.63
C ASP A 117 -0.66 -14.06 -2.29
N ARG A 118 -1.05 -14.80 -1.25
CA ARG A 118 -1.22 -14.25 0.10
C ARG A 118 0.09 -13.71 0.68
N VAL A 119 1.22 -14.40 0.45
CA VAL A 119 2.53 -13.91 0.89
C VAL A 119 2.88 -12.67 0.09
N LYS A 120 2.78 -12.72 -1.24
CA LYS A 120 3.12 -11.58 -2.10
C LYS A 120 2.30 -10.32 -1.78
N ALA A 121 0.99 -10.48 -1.58
CA ALA A 121 0.10 -9.40 -1.15
C ALA A 121 0.54 -8.80 0.19
N GLY A 122 0.81 -9.66 1.19
CA GLY A 122 1.27 -9.20 2.49
C GLY A 122 2.63 -8.50 2.45
N ILE A 123 3.54 -8.88 1.55
CA ILE A 123 4.82 -8.16 1.35
C ILE A 123 4.54 -6.75 0.80
N VAL A 124 3.62 -6.61 -0.16
CA VAL A 124 3.24 -5.30 -0.70
C VAL A 124 2.65 -4.41 0.39
N GLU A 125 1.73 -4.93 1.20
CA GLU A 125 1.17 -4.21 2.35
C GLU A 125 2.27 -3.83 3.34
N ALA A 126 3.17 -4.76 3.67
CA ALA A 126 4.26 -4.51 4.61
C ALA A 126 5.20 -3.39 4.14
N LEU A 127 5.44 -3.27 2.83
CA LEU A 127 6.24 -2.18 2.25
C LEU A 127 5.53 -0.82 2.34
N ILE A 128 4.19 -0.78 2.25
CA ILE A 128 3.40 0.44 2.49
C ILE A 128 3.52 0.85 3.96
N ALA A 129 3.43 -0.10 4.89
CA ALA A 129 3.65 0.19 6.31
C ALA A 129 5.08 0.64 6.62
N ALA A 130 6.08 0.02 5.99
CA ALA A 130 7.47 0.43 6.14
C ALA A 130 7.65 1.91 5.76
N ALA A 131 7.03 2.34 4.66
CA ALA A 131 7.02 3.73 4.21
C ALA A 131 6.33 4.66 5.21
N ASP A 132 5.14 4.31 5.70
CA ASP A 132 4.40 5.09 6.70
C ASP A 132 5.16 5.26 8.02
N ILE A 133 5.78 4.18 8.50
CA ILE A 133 6.55 4.22 9.75
C ILE A 133 7.84 5.03 9.59
N SER A 134 8.40 5.08 8.38
CA SER A 134 9.66 5.78 8.12
C SER A 134 9.48 7.30 8.04
N ASP A 135 8.45 7.77 7.33
CA ASP A 135 8.27 9.20 7.04
C ASP A 135 6.79 9.60 6.88
N GLY A 136 5.88 8.83 7.48
CA GLY A 136 4.46 9.11 7.55
C GLY A 136 3.66 8.82 6.28
N LEU A 137 2.38 9.17 6.34
CA LEU A 137 1.38 8.82 5.32
C LEU A 137 1.72 9.33 3.92
N THR A 138 2.42 10.46 3.80
CA THR A 138 2.84 11.00 2.50
C THR A 138 3.85 10.07 1.81
N MET A 139 4.75 9.44 2.55
CA MET A 139 5.69 8.47 1.99
C MET A 139 4.95 7.18 1.59
N ALA A 140 4.01 6.71 2.40
CA ALA A 140 3.16 5.58 2.07
C ALA A 140 2.34 5.82 0.79
N GLU A 141 1.78 7.02 0.61
CA GLU A 141 1.06 7.41 -0.60
C GLU A 141 1.95 7.39 -1.85
N ARG A 142 3.18 7.93 -1.76
CA ARG A 142 4.16 7.87 -2.86
C ARG A 142 4.56 6.43 -3.22
N VAL A 143 4.66 5.55 -2.23
CA VAL A 143 4.92 4.13 -2.46
C VAL A 143 3.74 3.48 -3.18
N MET A 144 2.51 3.77 -2.77
CA MET A 144 1.31 3.28 -3.46
C MET A 144 1.24 3.77 -4.91
N GLU A 145 1.62 5.02 -5.18
CA GLU A 145 1.73 5.60 -6.52
C GLU A 145 2.74 4.85 -7.40
N ARG A 146 3.95 4.61 -6.89
CA ARG A 146 5.01 3.89 -7.62
C ARG A 146 4.64 2.44 -7.90
N LEU A 147 3.91 1.81 -6.98
CA LEU A 147 3.37 0.46 -7.15
C LEU A 147 2.14 0.42 -8.06
N GLY A 148 1.62 1.57 -8.48
CA GLY A 148 0.41 1.68 -9.30
C GLY A 148 -0.87 1.25 -8.58
N ILE A 149 -0.87 1.20 -7.24
CA ILE A 149 -2.02 0.81 -6.42
C ILE A 149 -3.11 1.89 -6.47
N ASP A 150 -2.73 3.15 -6.64
CA ASP A 150 -3.65 4.28 -6.69
C ASP A 150 -4.14 4.60 -8.12
N SER A 151 -3.66 3.87 -9.13
CA SER A 151 -3.75 4.26 -10.55
C SER A 151 -5.14 4.14 -11.20
N CYS A 152 -6.19 3.89 -10.42
CA CYS A 152 -7.57 3.92 -10.93
C CYS A 152 -8.26 5.27 -10.64
N LYS A 153 -7.90 6.26 -11.48
CA LYS A 153 -8.62 7.50 -11.85
C LYS A 153 -9.81 7.89 -10.95
N TYR A 154 -9.54 8.75 -9.97
CA TYR A 154 -10.55 9.63 -9.36
C TYR A 154 -10.98 10.78 -10.30
N ALA A 155 -10.55 10.76 -11.57
CA ALA A 155 -10.93 11.71 -12.59
C ALA A 155 -12.30 11.37 -13.21
N ALA A 156 -13.40 11.61 -12.47
CA ALA A 156 -14.74 11.84 -13.03
C ALA A 156 -15.76 12.17 -11.91
N ALA A 157 -15.62 13.31 -11.23
CA ALA A 157 -16.70 13.84 -10.40
C ALA A 157 -16.77 15.38 -10.35
N SER A 158 -15.85 16.10 -11.00
CA SER A 158 -15.83 17.57 -10.98
C SER A 158 -16.63 18.25 -12.10
N LYS A 159 -17.26 17.49 -13.01
CA LYS A 159 -17.99 18.06 -14.17
C LYS A 159 -19.51 18.00 -14.11
N VAL A 160 -20.11 17.19 -13.23
CA VAL A 160 -21.58 17.01 -13.20
C VAL A 160 -22.27 17.94 -12.19
N ALA A 161 -21.53 18.54 -11.26
CA ALA A 161 -22.10 19.42 -10.24
C ALA A 161 -22.27 20.90 -10.67
N ARG A 162 -21.92 21.28 -11.91
CA ARG A 162 -21.96 22.68 -12.37
C ARG A 162 -23.05 22.99 -13.42
N GLU A 163 -23.84 22.01 -13.85
CA GLU A 163 -24.89 22.22 -14.87
C GLU A 163 -26.32 21.99 -14.36
N GLY A 164 -26.50 21.79 -13.05
CA GLY A 164 -27.80 21.44 -12.46
C GLY A 164 -28.58 22.57 -11.77
N ASP A 165 -28.10 23.81 -11.76
CA ASP A 165 -28.78 24.92 -11.09
C ASP A 165 -29.03 26.09 -12.05
N SER A 166 -30.04 25.92 -12.90
CA SER A 166 -30.66 26.99 -13.67
C SER A 166 -32.17 26.73 -13.74
N SER A 167 -32.80 26.52 -12.59
CA SER A 167 -34.24 26.76 -12.46
C SER A 167 -34.46 28.16 -11.91
N ALA A 168 -34.43 29.15 -12.81
CA ALA A 168 -34.99 30.46 -12.54
C ALA A 168 -36.50 30.30 -12.30
N LEU A 169 -36.95 30.58 -11.08
CA LEU A 169 -38.36 30.82 -10.76
C LEU A 169 -38.76 32.23 -11.24
N PRO A 170 -40.02 32.43 -11.65
CA PRO A 170 -40.46 33.67 -12.28
C PRO A 170 -40.60 34.79 -11.23
N GLU A 171 -39.99 35.94 -11.50
CA GLU A 171 -40.30 37.16 -10.77
C GLU A 171 -41.72 37.62 -11.11
N LYS A 172 -42.43 37.94 -10.03
CA LYS A 172 -43.78 38.50 -10.02
C LYS A 172 -43.69 39.96 -10.39
N ASP A 173 -44.33 40.37 -11.48
CA ASP A 173 -44.74 41.76 -11.64
C ASP A 173 -46.14 41.95 -11.05
N LEU A 174 -46.15 42.58 -9.87
CA LEU A 174 -47.21 43.46 -9.45
C LEU A 174 -47.11 44.76 -10.27
N MET A 175 -48.01 44.94 -11.23
CA MET A 175 -48.82 46.16 -11.47
C MET A 175 -49.54 46.05 -12.82
#